data_AF-S0G5C7-F1
#
_entry.id   AF-S0G5C7-F1
#
_cell.length_a   1.000
_cell.length_b   1.000
_cell.length_c   1.000
_cell.angle_alpha   90.00
_cell.angle_beta   90.00
_cell.angle_gamma   90.00
#
_symmetry.space_group_name_H-M   'P 1'
#
loop_
_entity.id
_entity.type
_entity.pdbx_description
1 polymer ?
#
loop_
_entity_poly.entity_id
_entity_poly.type
_entity_poly.pdbx_seq_one_letter_code
_entity_poly.pdbx_strand_id
1 'polypeptide(L)' 'MTQDINTNECADPTQNFTVELPCRMVERIERYAGENETSVDSVLIEAVDAFLRTRKQGL' A
#
# COMPACT_ATOMS: atom_id res chain seq x y z
N MET A 1 5.81 36.08 -1.48
CA MET A 1 5.68 35.36 -0.19
C MET A 1 6.09 33.94 -0.45
N THR A 2 7.25 33.55 0.08
CA THR A 2 7.81 32.20 -0.09
C THR A 2 7.01 31.26 0.81
N GLN A 3 6.24 30.35 0.24
CA GLN A 3 5.63 29.26 0.99
C GLN A 3 6.56 28.06 0.85
N ASP A 4 7.44 27.90 1.84
CA ASP A 4 8.03 26.60 2.17
C ASP A 4 6.90 25.68 2.60
N ILE A 5 6.29 24.99 1.64
CA ILE A 5 5.40 23.89 1.94
C ILE A 5 6.28 22.70 2.26
N ASN A 6 6.72 22.64 3.52
CA ASN A 6 7.05 21.37 4.14
C ASN A 6 5.70 20.63 4.28
N THR A 7 5.15 20.11 3.16
CA THR A 7 3.96 19.24 3.09
C THR A 7 4.30 17.88 3.67
N ASN A 8 4.88 17.85 4.87
CA ASN A 8 4.98 16.64 5.63
C ASN A 8 3.63 16.46 6.32
N GLU A 9 3.09 15.26 6.13
CA GLU A 9 1.97 14.66 6.88
C GLU A 9 0.60 14.86 6.22
N CYS A 10 0.03 13.72 5.81
CA CYS A 10 -1.36 13.61 5.43
C CYS A 10 -2.24 14.26 6.50
N ALA A 11 -3.08 15.23 6.13
CA ALA A 11 -3.98 15.89 7.06
C ALA A 11 -5.01 14.93 7.69
N ASP A 12 -5.27 13.79 7.02
CA ASP A 12 -5.99 12.64 7.52
C ASP A 12 -5.02 11.45 7.59
N PRO A 13 -4.92 10.72 8.73
CA PRO A 13 -4.06 9.54 8.84
C PRO A 13 -4.42 8.43 7.84
N THR A 14 -5.63 8.44 7.27
CA THR A 14 -6.08 7.46 6.28
C THR A 14 -6.53 8.17 4.99
N GLN A 15 -6.10 7.67 3.83
CA GLN A 15 -6.61 8.13 2.54
C GLN A 15 -7.07 6.94 1.71
N ASN A 16 -8.18 7.13 0.99
CA ASN A 16 -8.65 6.15 0.03
C ASN A 16 -7.90 6.33 -1.30
N PHE A 17 -7.40 5.22 -1.85
CA PHE A 17 -6.73 5.17 -3.14
C PHE A 17 -7.24 3.96 -3.91
N THR A 18 -7.58 4.15 -5.19
CA THR A 18 -8.11 3.09 -6.04
C THR A 18 -7.09 2.73 -7.12
N VAL A 19 -6.83 1.43 -7.28
CA VAL A 19 -5.96 0.89 -8.32
C VAL A 19 -6.67 -0.17 -9.13
N GLU A 20 -6.42 -0.18 -10.44
CA GLU A 20 -6.83 -1.27 -11.30
C GLU A 20 -5.70 -2.31 -11.36
N LEU A 21 -6.04 -3.56 -11.06
CA LEU A 21 -5.11 -4.68 -11.10
C LEU A 21 -5.59 -5.73 -12.11
N PRO A 22 -4.67 -6.49 -12.73
CA PRO A 22 -5.06 -7.64 -13.54
C PRO A 22 -5.92 -8.62 -12.74
N CYS A 23 -6.97 -9.16 -13.35
CA CYS A 23 -7.92 -10.07 -12.68
C CYS A 23 -7.22 -11.23 -11.93
N ARG A 24 -6.24 -11.89 -12.58
CA ARG A 24 -5.46 -12.98 -11.95
C ARG A 24 -4.67 -12.54 -10.71
N MET A 25 -4.30 -11.26 -10.62
CA MET A 25 -3.61 -10.73 -9.44
C MET A 25 -4.61 -10.53 -8.29
N VAL A 26 -5.81 -10.02 -8.59
CA VAL A 26 -6.90 -9.90 -7.62
C VAL A 26 -7.25 -11.27 -7.03
N GLU A 27 -7.48 -12.28 -7.88
CA GLU A 27 -7.78 -13.66 -7.44
C GLU A 27 -6.69 -14.22 -6.50
N ARG A 28 -5.42 -13.93 -6.80
CA ARG A 28 -4.30 -14.38 -5.97
C ARG A 28 -4.28 -13.70 -4.61
N ILE A 29 -4.58 -12.41 -4.56
CA ILE A 29 -4.61 -11.64 -3.31
C ILE A 29 -5.78 -12.12 -2.45
N GLU A 30 -6.97 -12.28 -3.05
CA GLU A 30 -8.16 -12.77 -2.35
C GLU A 30 -7.95 -14.18 -1.79
N ARG A 31 -7.38 -15.09 -2.58
CA ARG A 31 -7.07 -16.45 -2.12
C ARG A 31 -6.08 -16.43 -0.96
N TYR A 32 -4.99 -15.68 -1.09
CA TYR A 32 -4.00 -15.57 -0.02
C TYR A 32 -4.63 -15.00 1.27
N ALA A 33 -5.45 -13.97 1.14
CA ALA A 33 -6.15 -13.38 2.27
C ALA A 33 -7.06 -14.39 2.97
N GLY A 34 -7.86 -15.13 2.21
CA GLY A 34 -8.75 -16.18 2.72
C GLY A 34 -8.01 -17.35 3.38
N GLU A 35 -6.90 -17.81 2.80
CA GLU A 35 -6.08 -18.90 3.35
C GLU A 35 -5.37 -18.53 4.67
N ASN A 36 -5.12 -17.23 4.90
CA ASN A 36 -4.38 -16.72 6.06
C ASN A 36 -5.28 -15.97 7.05
N GLU A 37 -6.61 -16.07 6.92
CA GLU A 37 -7.58 -15.39 7.80
C GLU A 37 -7.31 -13.87 7.94
N THR A 38 -6.84 -13.25 6.86
CA THR A 38 -6.54 -11.82 6.79
C THR A 38 -7.39 -11.13 5.73
N SER A 39 -7.28 -9.81 5.62
CA SER A 39 -8.05 -9.00 4.69
C SER A 39 -7.20 -8.57 3.49
N VAL A 40 -7.85 -8.32 2.34
CA VAL A 40 -7.17 -7.91 1.10
C VAL A 40 -6.38 -6.61 1.29
N ASP A 41 -6.93 -5.66 2.03
CA ASP A 41 -6.27 -4.40 2.41
C ASP A 41 -5.02 -4.64 3.25
N SER A 42 -5.05 -5.55 4.23
CA SER A 42 -3.87 -5.89 5.03
C SER A 42 -2.74 -6.45 4.16
N VAL A 43 -3.07 -7.36 3.24
CA VAL A 43 -2.10 -7.94 2.29
C VAL A 43 -1.49 -6.85 1.41
N LEU A 44 -2.30 -5.92 0.90
CA LEU A 44 -1.82 -4.82 0.06
C LEU A 44 -0.94 -3.84 0.84
N ILE A 45 -1.32 -3.47 2.07
CA ILE A 45 -0.54 -2.60 2.94
C ILE A 45 0.82 -3.22 3.22
N GLU A 46 0.86 -4.50 3.61
CA GLU A 46 2.11 -5.23 3.89
C GLU A 46 3.00 -5.32 2.65
N ALA A 47 2.43 -5.66 1.49
CA ALA A 47 3.18 -5.76 0.25
C ALA A 47 3.81 -4.42 -0.16
N VAL A 48 3.06 -3.32 -0.03
CA VAL A 48 3.56 -1.97 -0.32
C VAL A 48 4.63 -1.56 0.69
N ASP A 49 4.40 -1.75 1.99
CA ASP A 49 5.39 -1.42 3.03
C ASP A 49 6.69 -2.22 2.85
N ALA A 50 6.58 -3.53 2.59
CA ALA A 50 7.73 -4.39 2.28
C ALA A 50 8.50 -3.88 1.06
N PHE A 51 7.81 -3.58 -0.05
CA PHE A 51 8.44 -3.04 -1.25
C PHE A 51 9.18 -1.72 -0.98
N LEU A 52 8.56 -0.79 -0.26
CA LEU A 52 9.14 0.51 0.07
C LEU A 52 10.36 0.37 1.01
N ARG A 53 10.30 -0.53 1.99
CA ARG A 53 11.43 -0.82 2.89
C ARG A 53 12.60 -1.43 2.14
N THR A 54 12.36 -2.39 1.23
CA THR A 54 13.42 -2.98 0.40
C THR A 54 14.09 -1.93 -0.49
N ARG A 55 13.32 -1.00 -1.07
CA ARG A 55 13.88 0.06 -1.92
C ARG A 55 14.72 1.09 -1.14
N LYS A 56 14.44 1.30 0.15
CA LYS A 56 15.26 2.14 1.03
C LYS A 56 16.60 1.49 1.42
N GLN A 57 16.73 0.18 1.27
CA GLN A 57 17.93 -0.56 1.69
C GLN A 57 19.04 -0.63 0.63
N GLY A 58 18.87 0.01 -0.54
CA GLY A 58 19.96 0.31 -1.49
C GLY A 58 20.80 -0.89 -1.95
N LEU A 59 20.62 -1.30 -3.20
CA LEU A 59 21.69 -1.96 -3.94
C LEU A 59 22.68 -0.89 -4.43
#